data_AF-A0A959CQ15-F1
#
_entry.id   AF-A0A959CQ15-F1
#
_cell.length_a   1.000
_cell.length_b   1.000
_cell.length_c   1.000
_cell.angle_alpha   90.00
_cell.angle_beta   90.00
_cell.angle_gamma   90.00
#
_symmetry.space_group_name_H-M   'P 1'
#
loop_
_entity.id
_entity.type
_entity.pdbx_description
1 polymer ?
#
loop_
_entity_poly.entity_id
_entity_poly.type
_entity_poly.pdbx_seq_one_letter_code
_entity_poly.pdbx_strand_id
1 'polypeptide(L)'
;MNRLLKILSLLLGVPVFLHAQPANDDCSSSVYLGTAPACPDTLIFSNVNATPSDIGSGNIPGCFNGGIPGNDVWFTFTSSDTIFDYTFVVTGMPSGPTPAIVNPQIALYRGDCMVDELAELACASAGTGSTEVELQVESLTPNVTYFLRISDYSATMTPNWGAFQLCIEEKEPDNYIDEDGSTACSGVLYDTGGPDGDYSDNENHTFTICPDQPHDCILFTLDYFFIEPQGMFGPTDQLTFYDGSQANPANIIGQLGSFSFEDDGGGGVCYQVKAISGCLTVQFTSDAQVTFEGFQGHWECTTDCETAQPITVDSDISNQQIVDFVSTPATTVDITSINCPPGAYGTFQAMDQSGLGLERGLLLTTGSLNWAVGPNTDPGNGTFDSDNGGEGDPDLDYLSQLSGNNFLSDNACIVELDVFAATNELTFEYIFGSEEYQEYVGQEYNDIFAFLVSGPGITGDPNLNNQVNIAVLPNGSNTPVEINSVNQLQNWEYYRNNNNGIATQYDGLTSDFMGVKKSLTARAEVQPCNTYHLKLA
;
A
#
# COMPACT_ATOMS: atom_id res chain seq x y z
N MET A 1 48.20 -50.94 44.49
CA MET A 1 47.25 -51.81 43.77
C MET A 1 45.84 -51.32 44.02
N ASN A 2 45.19 -50.87 42.94
CA ASN A 2 43.76 -50.60 42.70
C ASN A 2 42.93 -49.83 43.75
N ARG A 3 42.74 -48.52 43.51
CA ARG A 3 41.52 -47.79 43.92
C ARG A 3 40.52 -47.82 42.76
N LEU A 4 39.34 -48.39 43.01
CA LEU A 4 38.21 -48.40 42.08
C LEU A 4 37.65 -46.98 41.87
N LEU A 5 37.50 -46.61 40.61
CA LEU A 5 36.78 -45.43 40.13
C LEU A 5 35.28 -45.76 40.09
N LYS A 6 34.45 -45.03 40.85
CA LYS A 6 32.98 -45.05 40.70
C LYS A 6 32.59 -43.94 39.73
N ILE A 7 32.08 -44.31 38.57
CA ILE A 7 31.47 -43.39 37.60
C ILE A 7 30.04 -43.09 38.08
N LEU A 8 29.77 -41.82 38.34
CA LEU A 8 28.46 -41.28 38.67
C LEU A 8 27.82 -40.81 37.37
N SER A 9 26.78 -41.51 36.90
CA SER A 9 26.03 -41.16 35.70
C SER A 9 25.10 -39.97 36.01
N LEU A 10 25.40 -38.81 35.43
CA LEU A 10 24.58 -37.61 35.50
C LEU A 10 23.54 -37.67 34.35
N LEU A 11 22.28 -38.00 34.66
CA LEU A 11 21.17 -37.82 33.71
C LEU A 11 20.80 -36.32 33.70
N LEU A 12 21.22 -35.57 32.68
CA LEU A 12 20.62 -34.28 32.35
C LEU A 12 19.25 -34.53 31.69
N GLY A 13 18.17 -34.21 32.40
CA GLY A 13 16.85 -34.10 31.80
C GLY A 13 16.76 -32.82 30.99
N VAL A 14 16.74 -32.93 29.67
CA VAL A 14 16.37 -31.83 28.77
C VAL A 14 14.86 -31.62 28.91
N PRO A 15 14.36 -30.41 29.24
CA PRO A 15 12.93 -30.14 29.19
C PRO A 15 12.48 -30.16 27.74
N VAL A 16 11.67 -31.15 27.38
CA VAL A 16 10.95 -31.19 26.09
C VAL A 16 9.73 -30.28 26.26
N PHE A 17 9.78 -29.09 25.67
CA PHE A 17 8.61 -28.25 25.49
C PHE A 17 7.79 -28.83 24.34
N LEU A 18 6.72 -29.56 24.66
CA LEU A 18 5.70 -29.95 23.68
C LEU A 18 4.84 -28.71 23.41
N HIS A 19 4.99 -28.10 22.24
CA HIS A 19 4.05 -27.10 21.74
C HIS A 19 2.89 -27.85 21.06
N ALA A 20 1.65 -27.41 21.30
CA ALA A 20 0.49 -27.99 20.64
C ALA A 20 0.41 -27.50 19.19
N GLN A 21 0.07 -28.41 18.27
CA GLN A 21 -0.30 -28.06 16.90
C GLN A 21 -1.55 -27.18 16.89
N PRO A 22 -1.73 -26.35 15.86
CA PRO A 22 -2.98 -25.62 15.66
C PRO A 22 -4.15 -26.60 15.52
N ALA A 23 -5.35 -26.12 15.84
CA ALA A 23 -6.54 -26.96 15.86
C ALA A 23 -6.94 -27.49 14.48
N ASN A 24 -6.43 -26.87 13.41
CA ASN A 24 -6.72 -27.15 12.02
C ASN A 24 -5.47 -27.60 11.24
N ASP A 25 -4.59 -28.35 11.91
CA ASP A 25 -3.36 -28.91 11.34
C ASP A 25 -3.63 -29.83 10.14
N ASP A 26 -4.72 -30.61 10.20
CA ASP A 26 -5.13 -31.53 9.14
C ASP A 26 -6.48 -31.14 8.55
N CYS A 27 -6.75 -31.55 7.30
CA CYS A 27 -8.05 -31.33 6.65
C CYS A 27 -9.24 -31.86 7.46
N SER A 28 -9.03 -32.90 8.28
CA SER A 28 -10.06 -33.54 9.10
C SER A 28 -10.52 -32.67 10.27
N SER A 29 -9.69 -31.68 10.60
CA SER A 29 -9.85 -30.71 11.67
C SER A 29 -9.97 -29.28 11.13
N SER A 30 -10.24 -29.14 9.84
CA SER A 30 -10.36 -27.84 9.17
C SER A 30 -11.34 -26.90 9.86
N VAL A 31 -11.01 -25.60 9.89
CA VAL A 31 -11.93 -24.57 10.38
C VAL A 31 -12.98 -24.28 9.32
N TYR A 32 -14.26 -24.38 9.67
CA TYR A 32 -15.35 -24.01 8.78
C TYR A 32 -15.63 -22.51 8.86
N LEU A 33 -15.50 -21.82 7.72
CA LEU A 33 -15.67 -20.37 7.58
C LEU A 33 -17.11 -19.95 7.30
N GLY A 34 -18.01 -20.90 6.99
CA GLY A 34 -19.39 -20.62 6.62
C GLY A 34 -19.62 -20.68 5.10
N THR A 35 -20.68 -20.01 4.65
CA THR A 35 -20.98 -19.82 3.23
C THR A 35 -20.23 -18.58 2.74
N ALA A 36 -19.46 -18.69 1.66
CA ALA A 36 -18.75 -17.58 1.05
C ALA A 36 -19.73 -16.60 0.34
N PRO A 37 -19.42 -15.29 0.25
CA PRO A 37 -18.20 -14.61 0.72
C PRO A 37 -18.03 -14.62 2.24
N ALA A 38 -16.78 -14.69 2.70
CA ALA A 38 -16.41 -14.76 4.11
C ALA A 38 -15.04 -14.11 4.35
N CYS A 39 -15.05 -12.92 4.94
CA CYS A 39 -13.85 -12.20 5.41
C CYS A 39 -14.08 -11.79 6.87
N PRO A 40 -13.66 -12.61 7.84
CA PRO A 40 -13.86 -12.30 9.24
C PRO A 40 -12.77 -11.34 9.75
N ASP A 41 -13.01 -10.03 9.67
CA ASP A 41 -12.07 -8.95 10.03
C ASP A 41 -11.54 -8.95 11.47
N THR A 42 -12.09 -9.83 12.31
CA THR A 42 -11.71 -9.97 13.72
C THR A 42 -10.98 -11.28 14.02
N LEU A 43 -10.83 -12.17 13.03
CA LEU A 43 -10.21 -13.47 13.20
C LEU A 43 -8.84 -13.51 12.52
N ILE A 44 -7.80 -13.58 13.36
CA ILE A 44 -6.43 -13.86 12.91
C ILE A 44 -6.11 -15.33 13.16
N PHE A 45 -5.72 -16.03 12.11
CA PHE A 45 -5.26 -17.41 12.15
C PHE A 45 -3.74 -17.47 12.23
N SER A 46 -3.19 -18.66 12.45
CA SER A 46 -1.75 -18.87 12.43
C SER A 46 -1.41 -20.31 12.07
N ASN A 47 -0.29 -20.48 11.40
CA ASN A 47 0.29 -21.79 11.12
C ASN A 47 1.48 -22.13 12.04
N VAL A 48 1.70 -21.38 13.13
CA VAL A 48 2.78 -21.67 14.09
C VAL A 48 2.62 -23.09 14.66
N ASN A 49 3.70 -23.86 14.63
CA ASN A 49 3.76 -25.27 15.07
C ASN A 49 2.88 -26.25 14.27
N ALA A 50 2.34 -25.85 13.11
CA ALA A 50 1.67 -26.79 12.24
C ALA A 50 2.65 -27.85 11.71
N THR A 51 2.15 -29.01 11.35
CA THR A 51 2.96 -30.09 10.76
C THR A 51 2.49 -30.44 9.36
N PRO A 52 3.39 -30.95 8.50
CA PRO A 52 3.03 -31.34 7.14
C PRO A 52 1.86 -32.34 7.12
N SER A 53 0.75 -31.96 6.51
CA SER A 53 -0.35 -32.89 6.20
C SER A 53 0.04 -33.86 5.08
N ASP A 54 -0.56 -35.05 5.12
CA ASP A 54 -0.46 -36.07 4.06
C ASP A 54 -1.84 -36.47 3.53
N ILE A 55 -2.18 -35.96 2.34
CA ILE A 55 -3.42 -36.31 1.62
C ILE A 55 -3.20 -37.39 0.54
N GLY A 56 -2.01 -37.99 0.47
CA GLY A 56 -1.66 -39.04 -0.48
C GLY A 56 -1.06 -38.53 -1.80
N SER A 57 -1.56 -39.04 -2.92
CA SER A 57 -1.13 -38.66 -4.28
C SER A 57 -1.49 -37.21 -4.57
N GLY A 58 -0.54 -36.44 -5.09
CA GLY A 58 -0.74 -35.00 -5.30
C GLY A 58 -0.73 -34.19 -4.01
N ASN A 59 -0.12 -34.70 -2.93
CA ASN A 59 -0.01 -33.99 -1.65
C ASN A 59 0.76 -32.66 -1.73
N ILE A 60 1.48 -32.39 -2.82
CA ILE A 60 2.20 -31.13 -3.00
C ILE A 60 1.52 -30.38 -4.15
N PRO A 61 0.86 -29.24 -3.87
CA PRO A 61 0.28 -28.41 -4.92
C PRO A 61 1.30 -28.00 -5.97
N GLY A 62 0.87 -27.91 -7.23
CA GLY A 62 1.78 -27.71 -8.36
C GLY A 62 2.57 -26.40 -8.30
N CYS A 63 1.99 -25.37 -7.69
CA CYS A 63 2.58 -24.04 -7.54
C CYS A 63 3.30 -23.83 -6.19
N PHE A 64 3.25 -24.80 -5.25
CA PHE A 64 3.89 -24.62 -3.95
C PHE A 64 5.41 -24.71 -4.08
N ASN A 65 6.08 -23.62 -3.74
CA ASN A 65 7.54 -23.52 -3.65
C ASN A 65 8.06 -24.23 -2.39
N GLY A 66 9.32 -24.70 -2.43
CA GLY A 66 9.99 -25.29 -1.27
C GLY A 66 9.82 -26.82 -1.13
N GLY A 67 9.04 -27.46 -2.01
CA GLY A 67 8.87 -28.91 -2.02
C GLY A 67 7.73 -29.34 -1.11
N ILE A 68 8.02 -29.91 0.07
CA ILE A 68 6.98 -30.42 0.98
C ILE A 68 6.32 -29.22 1.69
N PRO A 69 4.98 -29.05 1.62
CA PRO A 69 4.27 -28.04 2.40
C PRO A 69 4.64 -28.17 3.87
N GLY A 70 5.20 -27.10 4.43
CA GLY A 70 5.65 -27.05 5.82
C GLY A 70 4.72 -26.13 6.61
N ASN A 71 4.30 -26.57 7.79
CA ASN A 71 3.36 -25.83 8.63
C ASN A 71 2.06 -25.49 7.89
N ASP A 72 1.40 -26.47 7.30
CA ASP A 72 0.13 -26.22 6.62
C ASP A 72 -1.07 -26.30 7.56
N VAL A 73 -2.07 -25.47 7.28
CA VAL A 73 -3.32 -25.42 8.03
C VAL A 73 -4.51 -25.42 7.07
N TRP A 74 -5.63 -25.97 7.53
CA TRP A 74 -6.77 -26.27 6.68
C TRP A 74 -8.03 -25.51 7.07
N PHE A 75 -8.80 -25.13 6.06
CA PHE A 75 -10.08 -24.45 6.19
C PHE A 75 -11.10 -25.08 5.24
N THR A 76 -12.38 -24.89 5.55
CA THR A 76 -13.49 -25.25 4.65
C THR A 76 -14.47 -24.11 4.55
N PHE A 77 -15.12 -24.00 3.40
CA PHE A 77 -16.24 -23.08 3.18
C PHE A 77 -17.26 -23.73 2.25
N THR A 78 -18.49 -23.21 2.24
CA THR A 78 -19.52 -23.58 1.28
C THR A 78 -19.67 -22.48 0.24
N SER A 79 -19.60 -22.79 -1.05
CA SER A 79 -19.87 -21.79 -2.09
C SER A 79 -21.31 -21.29 -2.03
N SER A 80 -21.52 -20.02 -2.38
CA SER A 80 -22.81 -19.38 -2.58
C SER A 80 -23.66 -20.11 -3.64
N ASP A 81 -24.97 -19.89 -3.62
CA ASP A 81 -25.88 -20.33 -4.67
C ASP A 81 -25.94 -19.36 -5.87
N THR A 82 -25.44 -18.14 -5.72
CA THR A 82 -25.46 -17.09 -6.75
C THR A 82 -24.08 -16.65 -7.25
N ILE A 83 -23.01 -16.94 -6.50
CA ILE A 83 -21.64 -16.53 -6.82
C ILE A 83 -20.84 -17.74 -7.28
N PHE A 84 -20.18 -17.61 -8.43
CA PHE A 84 -19.44 -18.68 -9.09
C PHE A 84 -17.94 -18.43 -9.12
N ASP A 85 -17.54 -17.17 -9.15
CA ASP A 85 -16.16 -16.74 -9.29
C ASP A 85 -15.73 -16.11 -7.97
N TYR A 86 -14.57 -16.53 -7.46
CA TYR A 86 -14.11 -16.16 -6.13
C TYR A 86 -12.64 -15.73 -6.14
N THR A 87 -12.34 -14.76 -5.28
CA THR A 87 -10.97 -14.36 -4.92
C THR A 87 -10.68 -14.84 -3.51
N PHE A 88 -9.55 -15.51 -3.31
CA PHE A 88 -9.07 -15.97 -2.00
C PHE A 88 -7.80 -15.20 -1.64
N VAL A 89 -7.84 -14.42 -0.56
CA VAL A 89 -6.72 -13.58 -0.12
C VAL A 89 -6.19 -14.09 1.22
N VAL A 90 -4.86 -14.28 1.31
CA VAL A 90 -4.16 -14.56 2.57
C VAL A 90 -3.20 -13.42 2.85
N THR A 91 -3.52 -12.59 3.85
CA THR A 91 -2.72 -11.42 4.23
C THR A 91 -2.04 -11.66 5.56
N GLY A 92 -0.71 -11.55 5.58
CA GLY A 92 0.10 -11.70 6.77
C GLY A 92 -0.12 -10.56 7.74
N MET A 93 -0.60 -10.89 8.94
CA MET A 93 -0.89 -9.92 9.98
C MET A 93 -0.32 -10.38 11.31
N PRO A 94 0.53 -9.58 11.98
CA PRO A 94 1.07 -9.96 13.28
C PRO A 94 -0.07 -10.06 14.31
N SER A 95 0.03 -11.02 15.23
CA SER A 95 -0.96 -11.21 16.30
C SER A 95 -0.27 -11.52 17.62
N GLY A 96 -0.29 -10.56 18.53
CA GLY A 96 0.44 -10.65 19.79
C GLY A 96 1.93 -10.90 19.55
N PRO A 97 2.52 -11.99 20.08
CA PRO A 97 3.94 -12.31 19.87
C PRO A 97 4.24 -13.00 18.52
N THR A 98 3.21 -13.33 17.74
CA THR A 98 3.35 -14.04 16.47
C THR A 98 3.55 -13.03 15.34
N PRO A 99 4.65 -13.10 14.57
CA PRO A 99 4.88 -12.23 13.42
C PRO A 99 3.88 -12.55 12.30
N ALA A 100 3.74 -11.62 11.34
CA ALA A 100 3.01 -11.89 10.10
C ALA A 100 3.65 -13.04 9.33
N ILE A 101 2.83 -13.87 8.67
CA ILE A 101 3.34 -14.87 7.72
C ILE A 101 4.03 -14.15 6.56
N VAL A 102 5.15 -14.72 6.08
CA VAL A 102 5.89 -14.22 4.91
C VAL A 102 6.02 -15.36 3.93
N ASN A 103 5.90 -15.05 2.63
CA ASN A 103 5.82 -15.99 1.53
C ASN A 103 4.62 -16.97 1.65
N PRO A 104 3.39 -16.50 1.91
CA PRO A 104 2.24 -17.39 2.03
C PRO A 104 1.94 -18.10 0.70
N GLN A 105 1.32 -19.27 0.79
CA GLN A 105 0.84 -20.06 -0.34
C GLN A 105 -0.52 -20.65 -0.01
N ILE A 106 -1.39 -20.77 -1.01
CA ILE A 106 -2.75 -21.25 -0.85
C ILE A 106 -3.13 -22.23 -1.96
N ALA A 107 -3.82 -23.31 -1.60
CA ALA A 107 -4.40 -24.25 -2.56
C ALA A 107 -5.87 -24.52 -2.25
N LEU A 108 -6.69 -24.57 -3.31
CA LEU A 108 -8.10 -24.89 -3.28
C LEU A 108 -8.31 -26.34 -3.73
N TYR A 109 -9.11 -27.08 -2.96
CA TYR A 109 -9.46 -28.46 -3.25
C TYR A 109 -10.95 -28.70 -3.23
N ARG A 110 -11.36 -29.75 -3.95
CA ARG A 110 -12.70 -30.36 -3.87
C ARG A 110 -12.57 -31.85 -3.58
N GLY A 111 -13.52 -32.38 -2.83
CA GLY A 111 -13.60 -33.82 -2.54
C GLY A 111 -13.93 -34.06 -1.07
N ASP A 112 -13.48 -35.19 -0.57
CA ASP A 112 -13.60 -35.58 0.83
C ASP A 112 -12.21 -35.61 1.46
N CYS A 113 -12.10 -35.22 2.74
CA CYS A 113 -10.85 -35.31 3.49
C CYS A 113 -10.53 -36.76 3.84
N MET A 114 -10.08 -37.51 2.84
CA MET A 114 -9.57 -38.87 2.90
C MET A 114 -8.35 -38.96 1.98
N VAL A 115 -7.49 -39.96 2.25
CA VAL A 115 -6.29 -40.20 1.44
C VAL A 115 -6.70 -40.45 -0.02
N ASP A 116 -6.07 -39.73 -0.95
CA ASP A 116 -6.33 -39.78 -2.39
C ASP A 116 -7.75 -39.33 -2.84
N GLU A 117 -8.50 -38.61 -1.99
CA GLU A 117 -9.86 -38.15 -2.31
C GLU A 117 -10.03 -36.63 -2.45
N LEU A 118 -9.00 -35.85 -2.13
CA LEU A 118 -8.96 -34.41 -2.41
C LEU A 118 -8.30 -34.15 -3.77
N ALA A 119 -9.03 -33.47 -4.66
CA ALA A 119 -8.51 -33.00 -5.93
C ALA A 119 -8.18 -31.51 -5.84
N GLU A 120 -6.92 -31.15 -6.12
CA GLU A 120 -6.48 -29.77 -6.28
C GLU A 120 -7.18 -29.16 -7.50
N LEU A 121 -7.78 -27.98 -7.31
CA LEU A 121 -8.44 -27.22 -8.37
C LEU A 121 -7.54 -26.10 -8.86
N ALA A 122 -6.94 -25.36 -7.93
CA ALA A 122 -6.07 -24.24 -8.21
C ALA A 122 -5.18 -23.97 -7.00
N CYS A 123 -4.07 -23.29 -7.21
CA CYS A 123 -3.20 -22.87 -6.14
C CYS A 123 -2.39 -21.63 -6.55
N ALA A 124 -1.94 -20.86 -5.56
CA ALA A 124 -1.07 -19.70 -5.74
C ALA A 124 0.02 -19.66 -4.67
N SER A 125 1.12 -18.98 -4.99
CA SER A 125 2.26 -18.76 -4.09
C SER A 125 2.73 -17.33 -4.18
N ALA A 126 2.90 -16.68 -3.03
CA ALA A 126 3.46 -15.33 -2.96
C ALA A 126 4.88 -15.26 -3.54
N GLY A 127 5.29 -14.07 -3.98
CA GLY A 127 6.68 -13.76 -4.27
C GLY A 127 7.56 -13.78 -3.02
N THR A 128 8.89 -13.83 -3.21
CA THR A 128 9.83 -13.85 -2.08
C THR A 128 9.83 -12.51 -1.34
N GLY A 129 9.61 -12.54 -0.03
CA GLY A 129 9.47 -11.37 0.85
C GLY A 129 8.05 -10.84 0.98
N SER A 130 7.10 -11.32 0.17
CA SER A 130 5.71 -10.83 0.22
C SER A 130 4.98 -11.34 1.47
N THR A 131 4.09 -10.54 2.02
CA THR A 131 3.19 -10.93 3.12
C THR A 131 1.81 -11.35 2.63
N GLU A 132 1.57 -11.34 1.33
CA GLU A 132 0.27 -11.58 0.75
C GLU A 132 0.33 -12.55 -0.45
N VAL A 133 -0.71 -13.38 -0.59
CA VAL A 133 -0.99 -14.18 -1.78
C VAL A 133 -2.48 -14.12 -2.10
N GLU A 134 -2.78 -13.99 -3.39
CA GLU A 134 -4.12 -14.05 -3.94
C GLU A 134 -4.27 -15.28 -4.84
N LEU A 135 -5.45 -15.90 -4.80
CA LEU A 135 -5.86 -16.96 -5.72
C LEU A 135 -7.25 -16.62 -6.26
N GLN A 136 -7.38 -16.45 -7.57
CA GLN A 136 -8.67 -16.28 -8.25
C GLN A 136 -9.12 -17.60 -8.87
N VAL A 137 -10.39 -17.96 -8.71
CA VAL A 137 -10.96 -19.18 -9.29
C VAL A 137 -12.34 -18.91 -9.83
N GLU A 138 -12.55 -19.32 -11.07
CA GLU A 138 -13.82 -19.16 -11.78
C GLU A 138 -14.64 -20.46 -11.77
N SER A 139 -15.96 -20.31 -11.92
CA SER A 139 -16.91 -21.38 -12.15
C SER A 139 -16.93 -22.46 -11.07
N LEU A 140 -16.80 -22.08 -9.79
CA LEU A 140 -17.04 -22.99 -8.69
C LEU A 140 -18.50 -23.48 -8.71
N THR A 141 -18.68 -24.76 -8.38
CA THR A 141 -20.00 -25.37 -8.29
C THR A 141 -20.73 -24.79 -7.08
N PRO A 142 -21.94 -24.21 -7.25
CA PRO A 142 -22.70 -23.65 -6.14
C PRO A 142 -23.10 -24.69 -5.08
N ASN A 143 -23.22 -24.25 -3.82
CA ASN A 143 -23.62 -25.10 -2.67
C ASN A 143 -22.72 -26.33 -2.46
N VAL A 144 -21.43 -26.23 -2.78
CA VAL A 144 -20.44 -27.29 -2.56
C VAL A 144 -19.47 -26.85 -1.47
N THR A 145 -19.05 -27.80 -0.63
CA THR A 145 -17.99 -27.55 0.34
C THR A 145 -16.63 -27.75 -0.32
N TYR A 146 -15.77 -26.75 -0.17
CA TYR A 146 -14.41 -26.74 -0.67
C TYR A 146 -13.43 -26.70 0.51
N PHE A 147 -12.20 -27.16 0.26
CA PHE A 147 -11.11 -27.12 1.23
C PHE A 147 -10.05 -26.13 0.77
N LEU A 148 -9.53 -25.35 1.71
CA LEU A 148 -8.38 -24.49 1.51
C LEU A 148 -7.23 -25.03 2.36
N ARG A 149 -6.04 -25.03 1.77
CA ARG A 149 -4.79 -25.37 2.44
C ARG A 149 -3.85 -24.19 2.34
N ILE A 150 -3.39 -23.69 3.48
CA ILE A 150 -2.50 -22.53 3.56
C ILE A 150 -1.18 -22.97 4.19
N SER A 151 -0.07 -22.54 3.60
CA SER A 151 1.31 -22.84 4.03
C SER A 151 2.20 -21.61 3.82
N ASP A 152 3.42 -21.66 4.33
CA ASP A 152 4.51 -20.74 3.94
C ASP A 152 5.63 -21.50 3.21
N TYR A 153 6.53 -20.75 2.56
CA TYR A 153 7.80 -21.28 2.08
C TYR A 153 9.00 -20.38 2.42
N SER A 154 10.19 -20.98 2.47
CA SER A 154 11.44 -20.27 2.74
C SER A 154 12.51 -20.58 1.71
N ALA A 155 13.06 -19.53 1.11
CA ALA A 155 14.21 -19.63 0.20
C ALA A 155 15.53 -19.98 0.94
N THR A 156 15.60 -19.74 2.26
CA THR A 156 16.82 -19.88 3.09
C THR A 156 16.79 -21.06 4.05
N MET A 157 15.81 -21.97 3.93
CA MET A 157 15.61 -23.15 4.78
C MET A 157 15.30 -22.85 6.26
N THR A 158 14.78 -21.66 6.58
CA THR A 158 14.19 -21.33 7.88
C THR A 158 12.67 -21.22 7.74
N PRO A 159 11.84 -22.04 8.41
CA PRO A 159 10.39 -21.95 8.26
C PRO A 159 9.87 -20.56 8.65
N ASN A 160 9.00 -19.97 7.83
CA ASN A 160 8.50 -18.59 7.89
C ASN A 160 7.08 -18.51 8.46
N TRP A 161 6.73 -19.42 9.37
CA TRP A 161 5.44 -19.45 10.05
C TRP A 161 5.03 -18.08 10.58
N GLY A 162 3.73 -17.84 10.66
CA GLY A 162 3.22 -16.57 11.16
C GLY A 162 1.72 -16.56 11.36
N ALA A 163 1.21 -15.38 11.62
CA ALA A 163 -0.19 -15.06 11.73
C ALA A 163 -0.69 -14.39 10.45
N PHE A 164 -1.95 -14.63 10.12
CA PHE A 164 -2.56 -14.18 8.87
C PHE A 164 -4.08 -14.07 8.99
N GLN A 165 -4.68 -13.24 8.12
CA GLN A 165 -6.10 -13.22 7.83
C GLN A 165 -6.36 -13.99 6.53
N LEU A 166 -7.55 -14.61 6.44
CA LEU A 166 -8.03 -15.29 5.24
C LEU A 166 -9.39 -14.68 4.87
N CYS A 167 -9.50 -14.19 3.64
CA CYS A 167 -10.73 -13.67 3.06
C CYS A 167 -11.12 -14.43 1.80
N ILE A 168 -12.41 -14.72 1.67
CA ILE A 168 -13.04 -15.33 0.50
C ILE A 168 -14.05 -14.34 -0.04
N GLU A 169 -13.82 -13.82 -1.22
CA GLU A 169 -14.56 -12.73 -1.82
C GLU A 169 -15.18 -13.18 -3.15
N GLU A 170 -16.23 -12.49 -3.60
CA GLU A 170 -16.69 -12.63 -4.98
C GLU A 170 -15.61 -12.05 -5.90
N LYS A 171 -15.23 -12.77 -6.96
CA LYS A 171 -14.32 -12.22 -7.95
C LYS A 171 -15.09 -11.13 -8.69
N GLU A 172 -14.60 -9.91 -8.63
CA GLU A 172 -15.14 -8.81 -9.42
C GLU A 172 -15.05 -9.15 -10.92
N PRO A 173 -16.08 -8.81 -11.73
CA PRO A 173 -16.01 -9.05 -13.16
C PRO A 173 -14.86 -8.25 -13.78
N ASP A 174 -14.02 -8.93 -14.56
CA ASP A 174 -13.03 -8.27 -15.42
C ASP A 174 -13.76 -7.67 -16.63
N ASN A 175 -13.53 -6.38 -16.87
CA ASN A 175 -14.07 -5.67 -18.02
C ASN A 175 -12.92 -4.96 -18.72
N TYR A 176 -13.07 -4.74 -20.02
CA TYR A 176 -12.06 -4.07 -20.84
C TYR A 176 -12.63 -2.80 -21.43
N ILE A 177 -11.80 -1.77 -21.57
CA ILE A 177 -12.22 -0.45 -22.04
C ILE A 177 -12.87 -0.48 -23.43
N ASP A 178 -12.55 -1.47 -24.27
CA ASP A 178 -13.11 -1.67 -25.61
C ASP A 178 -14.47 -2.39 -25.64
N GLU A 179 -15.01 -2.73 -24.48
CA GLU A 179 -16.38 -3.23 -24.30
C GLU A 179 -17.41 -2.08 -24.17
N ASP A 180 -18.70 -2.39 -24.36
CA ASP A 180 -19.76 -1.36 -24.37
C ASP A 180 -20.03 -0.75 -22.97
N GLY A 181 -19.83 -1.50 -21.88
CA GLY A 181 -20.16 -1.06 -20.52
C GLY A 181 -20.70 -2.18 -19.62
N SER A 182 -21.07 -1.81 -18.38
CA SER A 182 -21.61 -2.72 -17.37
C SER A 182 -22.84 -2.16 -16.64
N THR A 183 -23.74 -3.06 -16.23
CA THR A 183 -24.85 -2.75 -15.31
C THR A 183 -24.65 -3.36 -13.92
N ALA A 184 -23.48 -3.93 -13.66
CA ALA A 184 -23.07 -4.39 -12.34
C ALA A 184 -22.72 -3.20 -11.43
N CYS A 185 -22.95 -3.38 -10.13
CA CYS A 185 -22.68 -2.34 -9.15
C CYS A 185 -21.22 -2.30 -8.70
N SER A 186 -20.46 -3.33 -9.03
CA SER A 186 -19.02 -3.39 -8.84
C SER A 186 -18.38 -4.09 -10.02
N GLY A 187 -17.07 -3.88 -10.19
CA GLY A 187 -16.28 -4.52 -11.22
C GLY A 187 -14.90 -3.91 -11.36
N VAL A 188 -14.05 -4.56 -12.15
CA VAL A 188 -12.72 -4.09 -12.53
C VAL A 188 -12.74 -3.72 -14.01
N LEU A 189 -12.06 -2.64 -14.36
CA LEU A 189 -11.89 -2.14 -15.72
C LEU A 189 -10.39 -2.04 -16.03
N TYR A 190 -9.99 -2.76 -17.05
CA TYR A 190 -8.66 -2.72 -17.65
C TYR A 190 -8.66 -1.90 -18.94
N ASP A 191 -7.48 -1.45 -19.35
CA ASP A 191 -7.24 -1.08 -20.75
C ASP A 191 -7.31 -2.31 -21.68
N THR A 192 -7.04 -2.12 -22.98
CA THR A 192 -7.17 -3.19 -23.99
C THR A 192 -6.08 -4.26 -23.94
N GLY A 193 -4.94 -3.97 -23.29
CA GLY A 193 -3.85 -4.90 -23.03
C GLY A 193 -4.18 -5.90 -21.93
N GLY A 194 -5.17 -5.59 -21.09
CA GLY A 194 -5.54 -6.39 -19.93
C GLY A 194 -4.49 -6.34 -18.82
N PRO A 195 -4.54 -7.25 -17.83
CA PRO A 195 -3.68 -7.19 -16.64
C PRO A 195 -2.18 -7.39 -16.89
N ASP A 196 -1.80 -7.97 -18.04
CA ASP A 196 -0.42 -8.41 -18.32
C ASP A 196 0.19 -7.72 -19.56
N GLY A 197 -0.52 -6.82 -20.23
CA GLY A 197 -0.15 -6.28 -21.53
C GLY A 197 -0.32 -4.78 -21.63
N ASP A 198 0.44 -4.17 -22.53
CA ASP A 198 0.28 -2.76 -22.87
C ASP A 198 -1.00 -2.53 -23.71
N TYR A 199 -1.62 -1.35 -23.58
CA TYR A 199 -2.73 -0.95 -24.47
C TYR A 199 -2.28 -0.83 -25.94
N SER A 200 -3.23 -0.70 -26.88
CA SER A 200 -2.90 -0.55 -28.30
C SER A 200 -2.82 0.90 -28.76
N ASP A 201 -2.12 1.15 -29.87
CA ASP A 201 -2.10 2.45 -30.55
C ASP A 201 -3.47 2.79 -31.19
N ASN A 202 -3.78 4.09 -31.31
CA ASN A 202 -4.92 4.68 -32.03
C ASN A 202 -6.30 4.30 -31.49
N GLU A 203 -6.41 4.18 -30.17
CA GLU A 203 -7.65 3.83 -29.50
C GLU A 203 -8.56 5.04 -29.30
N ASN A 204 -9.86 4.77 -29.27
CA ASN A 204 -10.87 5.71 -28.82
C ASN A 204 -12.06 4.89 -28.34
N HIS A 205 -11.98 4.45 -27.09
CA HIS A 205 -12.91 3.54 -26.47
C HIS A 205 -13.65 4.23 -25.32
N THR A 206 -14.91 3.87 -25.14
CA THR A 206 -15.74 4.36 -24.05
C THR A 206 -16.43 3.20 -23.36
N PHE A 207 -16.26 3.09 -22.06
CA PHE A 207 -16.94 2.11 -21.22
C PHE A 207 -17.93 2.82 -20.30
N THR A 208 -19.19 2.38 -20.28
CA THR A 208 -20.23 3.03 -19.47
C THR A 208 -20.75 2.12 -18.37
N ILE A 209 -20.61 2.56 -17.13
CA ILE A 209 -21.12 1.91 -15.92
C ILE A 209 -22.47 2.55 -15.58
N CYS A 210 -23.56 1.80 -15.73
CA CYS A 210 -24.92 2.23 -15.40
C CYS A 210 -25.63 1.13 -14.58
N PRO A 211 -25.40 1.06 -13.25
CA PRO A 211 -25.87 -0.04 -12.44
C PRO A 211 -27.40 -0.10 -12.35
N ASP A 212 -27.97 -1.32 -12.45
CA ASP A 212 -29.42 -1.54 -12.31
C ASP A 212 -29.90 -1.46 -10.85
N GLN A 213 -28.97 -1.63 -9.89
CA GLN A 213 -29.27 -1.59 -8.46
C GLN A 213 -29.40 -0.15 -7.96
N PRO A 214 -30.26 0.13 -6.97
CA PRO A 214 -30.34 1.46 -6.34
C PRO A 214 -29.00 1.84 -5.69
N HIS A 215 -28.51 3.03 -6.03
CA HIS A 215 -27.29 3.61 -5.48
C HIS A 215 -27.39 5.14 -5.51
N ASP A 216 -26.62 5.83 -4.68
CA ASP A 216 -26.56 7.29 -4.67
C ASP A 216 -25.37 7.81 -5.51
N CYS A 217 -24.30 7.03 -5.63
CA CYS A 217 -23.13 7.36 -6.46
C CYS A 217 -22.33 6.10 -6.82
N ILE A 218 -21.45 6.29 -7.81
CA ILE A 218 -20.45 5.31 -8.26
C ILE A 218 -19.09 5.90 -7.91
N LEU A 219 -18.32 5.18 -7.10
CA LEU A 219 -16.91 5.47 -6.84
C LEU A 219 -16.10 4.65 -7.85
N PHE A 220 -15.17 5.30 -8.54
CA PHE A 220 -14.21 4.61 -9.39
C PHE A 220 -12.81 4.99 -8.93
N THR A 221 -12.03 3.98 -8.57
CA THR A 221 -10.65 4.13 -8.11
C THR A 221 -9.72 3.42 -9.08
N LEU A 222 -8.73 4.16 -9.59
CA LEU A 222 -7.59 3.56 -10.25
C LEU A 222 -6.67 2.96 -9.19
N ASP A 223 -6.50 1.65 -9.28
CA ASP A 223 -5.49 0.93 -8.51
C ASP A 223 -4.12 1.38 -8.99
N TYR A 224 -3.95 1.43 -10.31
CA TYR A 224 -2.83 2.07 -10.98
C TYR A 224 -3.21 2.61 -12.35
N PHE A 225 -2.39 3.54 -12.83
CA PHE A 225 -2.27 3.86 -14.25
C PHE A 225 -0.80 4.12 -14.58
N PHE A 226 -0.40 3.86 -15.82
CA PHE A 226 0.79 4.40 -16.46
C PHE A 226 0.50 4.53 -17.96
N ILE A 227 0.13 5.75 -18.34
CA ILE A 227 -0.19 6.12 -19.73
C ILE A 227 0.93 6.98 -20.30
N GLU A 228 0.99 7.18 -21.62
CA GLU A 228 2.09 7.92 -22.24
C GLU A 228 2.39 9.25 -21.52
N PRO A 229 3.57 9.40 -20.90
CA PRO A 229 3.98 10.66 -20.31
C PRO A 229 4.41 11.63 -21.41
N GLN A 230 4.38 12.93 -21.10
CA GLN A 230 4.62 14.04 -22.04
C GLN A 230 5.64 13.73 -23.15
N GLY A 231 5.15 13.67 -24.38
CA GLY A 231 5.98 13.69 -25.58
C GLY A 231 6.38 15.14 -25.95
N MET A 232 7.66 15.39 -26.23
CA MET A 232 8.20 16.70 -26.62
C MET A 232 7.49 17.39 -27.82
N PHE A 233 6.59 16.71 -28.54
CA PHE A 233 5.99 17.21 -29.79
C PHE A 233 4.53 16.81 -30.08
N GLY A 234 3.73 16.35 -29.10
CA GLY A 234 2.38 15.90 -29.44
C GLY A 234 1.41 15.71 -28.28
N PRO A 235 0.12 15.55 -28.60
CA PRO A 235 -0.87 15.01 -27.66
C PRO A 235 -0.36 13.71 -27.05
N THR A 236 -0.53 13.50 -25.74
CA THR A 236 -0.33 12.19 -25.12
C THR A 236 -1.61 11.38 -25.14
N ASP A 237 -1.52 10.12 -24.70
CA ASP A 237 -2.70 9.34 -24.34
C ASP A 237 -3.49 10.00 -23.20
N GLN A 238 -4.79 9.70 -23.15
CA GLN A 238 -5.73 10.38 -22.25
C GLN A 238 -6.77 9.40 -21.70
N LEU A 239 -6.98 9.48 -20.37
CA LEU A 239 -8.05 8.81 -19.66
C LEU A 239 -9.00 9.86 -19.06
N THR A 240 -10.27 9.85 -19.46
CA THR A 240 -11.27 10.84 -19.04
C THR A 240 -12.49 10.20 -18.40
N PHE A 241 -12.97 10.81 -17.31
CA PHE A 241 -14.12 10.34 -16.54
C PHE A 241 -15.28 11.34 -16.63
N TYR A 242 -16.48 10.85 -16.88
CA TYR A 242 -17.68 11.67 -17.05
C TYR A 242 -18.80 11.26 -16.09
N ASP A 243 -19.39 12.24 -15.40
CA ASP A 243 -20.62 12.03 -14.62
C ASP A 243 -21.83 11.99 -15.57
N GLY A 244 -22.15 10.80 -16.05
CA GLY A 244 -23.25 10.56 -16.96
C GLY A 244 -23.08 9.30 -17.77
N SER A 245 -24.10 8.98 -18.57
CA SER A 245 -24.11 7.78 -19.40
C SER A 245 -23.41 7.97 -20.76
N GLN A 246 -22.72 9.09 -20.98
CA GLN A 246 -22.10 9.46 -22.26
C GLN A 246 -20.83 10.29 -22.02
N ALA A 247 -19.85 10.19 -22.91
CA ALA A 247 -18.66 11.04 -22.96
C ALA A 247 -18.98 12.48 -23.38
N ASN A 248 -19.67 13.21 -22.50
CA ASN A 248 -20.06 14.60 -22.71
C ASN A 248 -19.07 15.54 -22.01
N PRO A 249 -18.31 16.38 -22.74
CA PRO A 249 -17.33 17.29 -22.14
C PRO A 249 -17.88 18.26 -21.09
N ALA A 250 -19.19 18.50 -21.05
CA ALA A 250 -19.82 19.31 -20.01
C ALA A 250 -19.88 18.64 -18.62
N ASN A 251 -19.59 17.33 -18.55
CA ASN A 251 -19.73 16.50 -17.36
C ASN A 251 -18.41 15.82 -16.94
N ILE A 252 -17.26 16.34 -17.36
CA ILE A 252 -15.95 15.81 -16.94
C ILE A 252 -15.82 15.96 -15.43
N ILE A 253 -15.46 14.87 -14.76
CA ILE A 253 -15.21 14.81 -13.30
C ILE A 253 -13.78 14.38 -12.96
N GLY A 254 -13.00 13.98 -13.96
CA GLY A 254 -11.59 13.65 -13.82
C GLY A 254 -10.95 13.44 -15.19
N GLN A 255 -9.67 13.72 -15.28
CA GLN A 255 -8.87 13.54 -16.49
C GLN A 255 -7.43 13.27 -16.08
N LEU A 256 -6.78 12.34 -16.76
CA LEU A 256 -5.35 12.03 -16.65
C LEU A 256 -4.74 12.06 -18.06
N GLY A 257 -3.61 12.72 -18.19
CA GLY A 257 -3.01 13.03 -19.48
C GLY A 257 -3.80 14.07 -20.27
N SER A 258 -3.18 14.63 -21.30
CA SER A 258 -3.81 15.70 -22.07
C SER A 258 -3.26 15.85 -23.48
N PHE A 259 -4.09 16.51 -24.29
CA PHE A 259 -3.70 17.06 -25.58
C PHE A 259 -3.20 18.53 -25.46
N SER A 260 -3.01 19.03 -24.24
CA SER A 260 -2.40 20.32 -23.89
C SER A 260 -1.05 20.13 -23.18
N PHE A 261 -0.24 21.18 -23.12
CA PHE A 261 1.11 21.18 -22.53
C PHE A 261 1.14 21.26 -21.00
N GLU A 262 -0.01 21.10 -20.33
CA GLU A 262 -0.20 21.48 -18.92
C GLU A 262 -0.60 20.31 -18.02
N ASP A 263 -0.82 19.11 -18.56
CA ASP A 263 -1.23 17.94 -17.77
C ASP A 263 -0.59 16.70 -18.41
N ASP A 264 0.40 16.15 -17.71
CA ASP A 264 1.24 15.09 -18.22
C ASP A 264 0.64 13.74 -17.81
N GLY A 265 0.69 12.75 -18.70
CA GLY A 265 0.34 11.38 -18.37
C GLY A 265 1.32 10.78 -17.36
N GLY A 266 1.94 9.66 -17.70
CA GLY A 266 2.77 8.94 -16.75
C GLY A 266 1.91 8.17 -15.76
N GLY A 267 2.52 7.77 -14.65
CA GLY A 267 1.97 6.77 -13.76
C GLY A 267 1.55 7.32 -12.40
N GLY A 268 0.73 6.55 -11.71
CA GLY A 268 0.32 6.83 -10.35
C GLY A 268 -0.72 5.86 -9.84
N VAL A 269 -1.06 6.02 -8.56
CA VAL A 269 -1.98 5.14 -7.84
C VAL A 269 -3.00 5.96 -7.04
N CYS A 270 -4.06 5.30 -6.58
CA CYS A 270 -5.09 5.88 -5.69
C CYS A 270 -5.86 7.08 -6.27
N TYR A 271 -5.90 7.27 -7.60
CA TYR A 271 -6.71 8.30 -8.22
C TYR A 271 -8.18 7.88 -8.17
N GLN A 272 -9.06 8.74 -7.65
CA GLN A 272 -10.48 8.41 -7.47
C GLN A 272 -11.38 9.50 -8.03
N VAL A 273 -12.43 9.08 -8.73
CA VAL A 273 -13.53 9.95 -9.16
C VAL A 273 -14.85 9.46 -8.59
N LYS A 274 -15.83 10.36 -8.49
CA LYS A 274 -17.17 10.06 -7.99
C LYS A 274 -18.23 10.61 -8.93
N ALA A 275 -19.07 9.72 -9.47
CA ALA A 275 -20.22 10.07 -10.30
C ALA A 275 -21.52 10.02 -9.47
N ILE A 276 -22.38 11.04 -9.61
CA ILE A 276 -23.62 11.19 -8.82
C ILE A 276 -24.88 11.23 -9.70
N SER A 277 -24.73 11.18 -11.03
CA SER A 277 -25.84 11.19 -11.99
C SER A 277 -26.53 9.82 -12.15
N GLY A 278 -25.98 8.76 -11.55
CA GLY A 278 -26.42 7.38 -11.66
C GLY A 278 -25.72 6.57 -12.77
N CYS A 279 -24.82 7.19 -13.54
CA CYS A 279 -23.92 6.50 -14.44
C CYS A 279 -22.54 7.17 -14.44
N LEU A 280 -21.51 6.39 -14.74
CA LEU A 280 -20.15 6.85 -15.00
C LEU A 280 -19.75 6.39 -16.40
N THR A 281 -19.20 7.29 -17.22
CA THR A 281 -18.53 6.90 -18.47
C THR A 281 -17.03 7.15 -18.32
N VAL A 282 -16.24 6.14 -18.68
CA VAL A 282 -14.78 6.21 -18.80
C VAL A 282 -14.43 6.21 -20.28
N GLN A 283 -13.53 7.11 -20.71
CA GLN A 283 -13.01 7.15 -22.07
C GLN A 283 -11.50 7.07 -22.06
N PHE A 284 -10.95 6.16 -22.85
CA PHE A 284 -9.51 6.09 -23.13
C PHE A 284 -9.25 6.38 -24.60
N THR A 285 -8.29 7.26 -24.86
CA THR A 285 -7.84 7.60 -26.21
C THR A 285 -6.32 7.48 -26.25
N SER A 286 -5.82 6.70 -27.21
CA SER A 286 -4.39 6.59 -27.46
C SER A 286 -3.98 7.15 -28.82
N ASP A 287 -2.76 7.66 -28.88
CA ASP A 287 -2.14 8.20 -30.07
C ASP A 287 -1.50 7.09 -30.94
N ALA A 288 -0.73 7.43 -31.97
CA ALA A 288 -0.15 6.43 -32.89
C ALA A 288 1.25 5.94 -32.49
N GLN A 289 1.73 6.28 -31.30
CA GLN A 289 3.08 6.07 -30.81
C GLN A 289 3.04 5.54 -29.36
N VAL A 290 4.08 4.79 -28.99
CA VAL A 290 4.43 4.36 -27.62
C VAL A 290 3.26 3.99 -26.69
N THR A 291 3.06 2.71 -26.50
CA THR A 291 2.11 2.18 -25.51
C THR A 291 2.82 1.83 -24.21
N PHE A 292 2.05 1.77 -23.12
CA PHE A 292 2.49 1.46 -21.77
C PHE A 292 1.50 0.47 -21.12
N GLU A 293 1.78 0.05 -19.89
CA GLU A 293 0.95 -0.92 -19.12
C GLU A 293 -0.48 -0.44 -18.82
N GLY A 294 -0.83 0.80 -19.17
CA GLY A 294 -2.22 1.25 -19.22
C GLY A 294 -2.80 1.51 -17.85
N PHE A 295 -3.92 0.88 -17.52
CA PHE A 295 -4.58 1.14 -16.25
C PHE A 295 -5.41 -0.05 -15.78
N GLN A 296 -5.50 -0.16 -14.45
CA GLN A 296 -6.51 -0.96 -13.78
C GLN A 296 -7.26 -0.04 -12.82
N GLY A 297 -8.58 -0.05 -12.89
CA GLY A 297 -9.42 0.56 -11.88
C GLY A 297 -10.59 -0.32 -11.52
N HIS A 298 -11.14 -0.11 -10.33
CA HIS A 298 -12.37 -0.76 -9.90
C HIS A 298 -13.44 0.28 -9.61
N TRP A 299 -14.69 -0.15 -9.72
CA TRP A 299 -15.83 0.65 -9.26
C TRP A 299 -16.66 -0.08 -8.23
N GLU A 300 -17.35 0.71 -7.44
CA GLU A 300 -18.39 0.26 -6.53
C GLU A 300 -19.50 1.32 -6.47
N CYS A 301 -20.77 0.92 -6.40
CA CYS A 301 -21.81 1.84 -5.99
C CYS A 301 -21.98 1.85 -4.48
N THR A 302 -22.22 3.04 -3.97
CA THR A 302 -22.49 3.26 -2.56
C THR A 302 -23.79 4.06 -2.38
N THR A 303 -24.44 3.85 -1.25
CA THR A 303 -25.55 4.68 -0.75
C THR A 303 -25.05 5.78 0.19
N ASP A 304 -23.75 5.82 0.45
CA ASP A 304 -23.09 6.83 1.27
C ASP A 304 -22.15 7.66 0.40
N CYS A 305 -22.71 8.73 -0.17
CA CYS A 305 -22.00 9.65 -1.04
C CYS A 305 -21.45 10.85 -0.30
N GLU A 306 -21.08 10.67 0.97
CA GLU A 306 -20.54 11.74 1.79
C GLU A 306 -19.47 12.53 1.03
N THR A 307 -19.59 13.85 1.14
CA THR A 307 -18.66 14.76 0.49
C THR A 307 -17.34 14.69 1.23
N ALA A 308 -16.29 14.23 0.56
CA ALA A 308 -14.93 14.33 1.06
C ALA A 308 -14.68 15.75 1.59
N GLN A 309 -13.95 15.86 2.69
CA GLN A 309 -13.64 17.13 3.33
C GLN A 309 -12.12 17.35 3.30
N PRO A 310 -11.67 18.60 3.13
CA PRO A 310 -10.27 18.95 3.30
C PRO A 310 -9.77 18.63 4.71
N ILE A 311 -8.45 18.53 4.86
CA ILE A 311 -7.84 18.51 6.18
C ILE A 311 -8.15 19.81 6.93
N THR A 312 -8.12 19.74 8.26
CA THR A 312 -8.05 20.92 9.11
C THR A 312 -6.67 21.03 9.70
N VAL A 313 -6.18 22.26 9.85
CA VAL A 313 -4.84 22.53 10.39
C VAL A 313 -4.91 23.42 11.61
N ASP A 314 -3.97 23.22 12.55
CA ASP A 314 -3.79 24.06 13.73
C ASP A 314 -2.32 24.49 13.86
N SER A 315 -2.11 25.81 13.80
CA SER A 315 -0.79 26.45 13.93
C SER A 315 -0.54 27.00 15.35
N ASP A 316 -1.55 27.09 16.21
CA ASP A 316 -1.43 27.58 17.59
C ASP A 316 -1.26 26.40 18.56
N ILE A 317 -0.20 25.61 18.32
CA ILE A 317 0.11 24.41 19.08
C ILE A 317 1.31 24.62 20.00
N SER A 318 1.22 24.09 21.21
CA SER A 318 2.36 24.03 22.14
C SER A 318 3.23 22.80 21.87
N ASN A 319 4.50 22.86 22.27
CA ASN A 319 5.41 21.69 22.22
C ASN A 319 4.81 20.48 22.95
N GLN A 320 4.09 20.68 24.06
CA GLN A 320 3.44 19.57 24.76
C GLN A 320 2.33 18.94 23.93
N GLN A 321 1.54 19.74 23.20
CA GLN A 321 0.52 19.20 22.30
C GLN A 321 1.16 18.38 21.19
N ILE A 322 2.29 18.82 20.62
CA ILE A 322 3.03 18.03 19.62
C ILE A 322 3.51 16.71 20.24
N VAL A 323 4.14 16.75 21.41
CA VAL A 323 4.60 15.54 22.14
C VAL A 323 3.43 14.57 22.40
N ASP A 324 2.31 15.08 22.90
CA ASP A 324 1.10 14.29 23.16
C ASP A 324 0.53 13.68 21.87
N PHE A 325 0.78 14.33 20.73
CA PHE A 325 0.32 13.88 19.41
C PHE A 325 1.16 12.76 18.83
N VAL A 326 2.48 12.84 18.99
CA VAL A 326 3.45 11.91 18.38
C VAL A 326 3.90 10.79 19.32
N SER A 327 3.58 10.89 20.62
CA SER A 327 3.89 9.84 21.60
C SER A 327 2.86 8.70 21.56
N THR A 328 3.32 7.48 21.84
CA THR A 328 2.46 6.30 22.01
C THR A 328 2.59 5.75 23.43
N PRO A 329 1.74 4.81 23.88
CA PRO A 329 1.95 4.15 25.18
C PRO A 329 3.31 3.45 25.34
N ALA A 330 4.00 3.16 24.23
CA ALA A 330 5.28 2.45 24.19
C ALA A 330 6.49 3.36 23.88
N THR A 331 6.28 4.63 23.53
CA THR A 331 7.34 5.59 23.19
C THR A 331 7.13 6.90 23.94
N THR A 332 8.21 7.45 24.49
CA THR A 332 8.20 8.81 25.06
C THR A 332 9.03 9.71 24.17
N VAL A 333 8.44 10.84 23.78
CA VAL A 333 9.07 11.81 22.89
C VAL A 333 9.30 13.10 23.64
N ASP A 334 10.51 13.66 23.51
CA ASP A 334 10.87 14.97 24.02
C ASP A 334 11.36 15.83 22.85
N ILE A 335 10.67 16.93 22.55
CA ILE A 335 11.11 17.88 21.50
C ILE A 335 12.35 18.62 21.99
N THR A 336 13.46 18.48 21.28
CA THR A 336 14.73 19.13 21.60
C THR A 336 14.85 20.50 20.93
N SER A 337 14.38 20.62 19.69
CA SER A 337 14.42 21.85 18.91
C SER A 337 13.27 21.91 17.91
N ILE A 338 12.80 23.13 17.62
CA ILE A 338 11.95 23.43 16.46
C ILE A 338 12.58 24.65 15.80
N ASN A 339 13.11 24.45 14.59
CA ASN A 339 13.67 25.49 13.75
C ASN A 339 12.87 25.52 12.44
N CYS A 340 11.71 26.17 12.50
CA CYS A 340 10.83 26.35 11.35
C CYS A 340 10.50 27.83 11.16
N PRO A 341 10.37 28.29 9.91
CA PRO A 341 9.81 29.59 9.60
C PRO A 341 8.42 29.78 10.24
N PRO A 342 8.01 31.03 10.57
CA PRO A 342 6.72 31.27 11.20
C PRO A 342 5.55 30.74 10.36
N GLY A 343 4.74 29.84 10.93
CA GLY A 343 3.59 29.24 10.24
C GLY A 343 3.92 28.03 9.35
N ALA A 344 5.17 27.56 9.32
CA ALA A 344 5.62 26.42 8.53
C ALA A 344 5.39 25.05 9.19
N TYR A 345 4.83 25.02 10.42
CA TYR A 345 4.50 23.78 11.10
C TYR A 345 3.21 23.89 11.91
N GLY A 346 2.59 22.75 12.17
CA GLY A 346 1.36 22.64 12.94
C GLY A 346 0.88 21.19 13.02
N THR A 347 -0.34 20.99 13.49
CA THR A 347 -0.99 19.66 13.39
C THR A 347 -2.04 19.68 12.29
N PHE A 348 -2.31 18.51 11.72
CA PHE A 348 -3.47 18.31 10.85
C PHE A 348 -4.40 17.24 11.41
N GLN A 349 -5.67 17.33 11.02
CA GLN A 349 -6.68 16.28 11.18
C GLN A 349 -7.42 16.09 9.86
N ALA A 350 -7.66 14.85 9.51
CA ALA A 350 -8.37 14.42 8.33
C ALA A 350 -9.49 13.45 8.75
N MET A 351 -10.61 13.47 8.03
CA MET A 351 -11.65 12.46 8.17
C MET A 351 -11.36 11.28 7.23
N ASP A 352 -11.93 10.11 7.49
CA ASP A 352 -11.71 8.90 6.67
C ASP A 352 -11.99 9.17 5.18
N GLN A 353 -13.04 9.96 4.89
CA GLN A 353 -13.42 10.29 3.51
C GLN A 353 -12.53 11.35 2.83
N SER A 354 -11.53 11.91 3.53
CA SER A 354 -10.55 12.81 2.90
C SER A 354 -9.73 12.07 1.83
N GLY A 355 -9.57 10.76 1.97
CA GLY A 355 -8.69 9.98 1.10
C GLY A 355 -7.20 10.22 1.34
N LEU A 356 -6.81 10.97 2.37
CA LEU A 356 -5.41 11.29 2.63
C LEU A 356 -4.58 10.05 2.97
N GLY A 357 -5.13 9.12 3.77
CA GLY A 357 -4.41 7.94 4.25
C GLY A 357 -3.83 8.09 5.66
N LEU A 358 -3.89 9.30 6.23
CA LEU A 358 -3.55 9.58 7.63
C LEU A 358 -4.68 10.39 8.25
N GLU A 359 -5.20 9.95 9.40
CA GLU A 359 -6.28 10.65 10.11
C GLU A 359 -5.80 11.92 10.81
N ARG A 360 -4.54 11.95 11.22
CA ARG A 360 -3.95 13.08 11.94
C ARG A 360 -2.43 12.99 12.00
N GLY A 361 -1.75 14.13 12.06
CA GLY A 361 -0.30 14.15 12.27
C GLY A 361 0.27 15.53 12.56
N LEU A 362 1.60 15.57 12.65
CA LEU A 362 2.37 16.80 12.51
C LEU A 362 2.47 17.12 11.00
N LEU A 363 2.29 18.39 10.64
CA LEU A 363 2.51 18.89 9.28
C LEU A 363 3.70 19.85 9.32
N LEU A 364 4.65 19.65 8.41
CA LEU A 364 5.78 20.53 8.13
C LEU A 364 5.66 20.94 6.67
N THR A 365 5.93 22.20 6.36
CA THR A 365 5.84 22.72 4.98
C THR A 365 6.91 23.77 4.72
N THR A 366 7.39 23.84 3.48
CA THR A 366 8.26 24.90 2.95
C THR A 366 7.54 26.23 2.78
N GLY A 367 6.21 26.28 2.97
CA GLY A 367 5.41 27.50 2.93
C GLY A 367 4.64 27.77 4.22
N SER A 368 3.33 27.99 4.10
CA SER A 368 2.44 28.23 5.25
C SER A 368 1.45 27.07 5.40
N LEU A 369 1.28 26.60 6.63
CA LEU A 369 0.37 25.54 7.03
C LEU A 369 -1.06 25.73 6.50
N ASN A 370 -1.56 26.97 6.46
CA ASN A 370 -2.93 27.27 6.01
C ASN A 370 -3.15 27.01 4.51
N TRP A 371 -2.08 26.90 3.73
CA TRP A 371 -2.15 26.60 2.30
C TRP A 371 -2.12 25.10 2.00
N ALA A 372 -1.78 24.25 2.96
CA ALA A 372 -1.83 22.79 2.77
C ALA A 372 -3.28 22.26 2.66
N VAL A 373 -4.28 23.04 3.10
CA VAL A 373 -5.69 22.66 3.13
C VAL A 373 -6.27 22.68 1.71
N GLY A 374 -6.83 21.56 1.25
CA GLY A 374 -7.49 21.48 -0.04
C GLY A 374 -8.84 22.22 -0.12
N PRO A 375 -9.60 22.05 -1.21
CA PRO A 375 -9.30 21.16 -2.34
C PRO A 375 -8.23 21.74 -3.27
N ASN A 376 -7.45 20.86 -3.91
CA ASN A 376 -6.52 21.23 -4.96
C ASN A 376 -7.26 21.56 -6.27
N THR A 377 -7.65 22.81 -6.46
CA THR A 377 -8.38 23.27 -7.67
C THR A 377 -7.57 24.21 -8.56
N ASP A 378 -6.27 24.37 -8.31
CA ASP A 378 -5.39 25.26 -9.07
C ASP A 378 -3.99 24.62 -9.24
N PRO A 379 -3.91 23.45 -9.90
CA PRO A 379 -2.66 22.72 -10.06
C PRO A 379 -1.62 23.54 -10.84
N GLY A 380 -0.35 23.47 -10.42
CA GLY A 380 0.78 24.10 -11.10
C GLY A 380 0.89 25.63 -10.96
N ASN A 381 -0.02 26.26 -10.20
CA ASN A 381 -0.05 27.72 -10.01
C ASN A 381 0.41 28.12 -8.61
N GLY A 382 1.25 27.27 -8.00
CA GLY A 382 1.75 27.31 -6.62
C GLY A 382 1.68 28.70 -6.00
N THR A 383 1.09 28.79 -4.81
CA THR A 383 0.65 30.08 -4.27
C THR A 383 1.80 31.09 -4.25
N PHE A 384 1.74 32.13 -5.10
CA PHE A 384 2.83 33.10 -5.38
C PHE A 384 3.39 33.89 -4.17
N ASP A 385 2.85 33.69 -2.97
CA ASP A 385 3.23 34.34 -1.71
C ASP A 385 3.49 33.30 -0.59
N SER A 386 3.78 32.04 -0.95
CA SER A 386 4.02 30.95 0.00
C SER A 386 5.48 30.83 0.45
N ASP A 387 6.45 31.39 -0.28
CA ASP A 387 7.86 31.43 0.14
C ASP A 387 7.97 32.09 1.52
N ASN A 388 8.43 31.29 2.49
CA ASN A 388 8.56 31.72 3.87
C ASN A 388 9.91 32.39 4.18
N GLY A 389 10.82 32.43 3.20
CA GLY A 389 12.15 33.03 3.27
C GLY A 389 13.10 32.33 4.26
N GLY A 390 12.79 31.10 4.67
CA GLY A 390 13.62 30.29 5.56
C GLY A 390 14.93 29.85 4.92
N GLU A 391 15.94 29.58 5.75
CA GLU A 391 17.20 28.98 5.29
C GLU A 391 16.99 27.48 4.95
N GLY A 392 17.84 26.93 4.10
CA GLY A 392 17.91 25.48 3.86
C GLY A 392 18.57 24.69 4.99
N ASP A 393 18.79 23.40 4.74
CA ASP A 393 19.43 22.46 5.65
C ASP A 393 20.59 21.68 4.98
N PRO A 394 21.81 21.68 5.56
CA PRO A 394 22.95 20.98 4.97
C PRO A 394 22.80 19.46 4.84
N ASP A 395 22.00 18.80 5.70
CA ASP A 395 21.76 17.36 5.57
C ASP A 395 20.84 17.10 4.35
N LEU A 396 19.83 17.96 4.11
CA LEU A 396 19.00 17.91 2.88
C LEU A 396 19.83 18.21 1.62
N ASP A 397 20.73 19.20 1.66
CA ASP A 397 21.63 19.53 0.54
C ASP A 397 22.53 18.34 0.15
N TYR A 398 22.91 17.52 1.13
CA TYR A 398 23.67 16.29 0.89
C TYR A 398 22.80 15.20 0.26
N LEU A 399 21.54 15.06 0.64
CA LEU A 399 20.61 14.11 0.01
C LEU A 399 20.30 14.53 -1.44
N SER A 400 20.10 15.83 -1.69
CA SER A 400 19.96 16.42 -3.04
C SER A 400 21.12 16.05 -3.97
N GLN A 401 22.35 15.94 -3.42
CA GLN A 401 23.53 15.51 -4.17
C GLN A 401 23.54 14.02 -4.52
N LEU A 402 22.89 13.18 -3.71
CA LEU A 402 22.91 11.72 -3.88
C LEU A 402 21.88 11.23 -4.89
N SER A 403 20.66 11.76 -4.82
CA SER A 403 19.50 11.28 -5.60
C SER A 403 18.72 12.38 -6.31
N GLY A 404 18.96 13.65 -5.96
CA GLY A 404 18.19 14.78 -6.44
C GLY A 404 18.84 15.54 -7.59
N ASN A 405 18.60 16.84 -7.64
CA ASN A 405 19.09 17.74 -8.68
C ASN A 405 20.40 18.48 -8.29
N ASN A 406 20.97 18.21 -7.11
CA ASN A 406 22.18 18.84 -6.59
C ASN A 406 22.06 20.38 -6.43
N PHE A 407 20.84 20.88 -6.23
CA PHE A 407 20.60 22.24 -5.75
C PHE A 407 20.54 22.27 -4.22
N LEU A 408 20.82 23.44 -3.66
CA LEU A 408 20.67 23.67 -2.23
C LEU A 408 19.19 23.79 -1.88
N SER A 409 18.83 23.28 -0.72
CA SER A 409 17.53 23.47 -0.11
C SER A 409 17.36 24.91 0.36
N ASP A 410 16.12 25.36 0.40
CA ASP A 410 15.67 26.62 1.00
C ASP A 410 14.40 26.32 1.81
N ASN A 411 13.97 27.27 2.65
CA ASN A 411 12.70 27.21 3.38
C ASN A 411 12.50 25.99 4.31
N ALA A 412 13.59 25.38 4.80
CA ALA A 412 13.52 24.17 5.61
C ALA A 412 12.78 24.39 6.94
N CYS A 413 11.92 23.43 7.30
CA CYS A 413 11.27 23.37 8.61
C CYS A 413 11.76 22.13 9.35
N ILE A 414 12.56 22.36 10.39
CA ILE A 414 13.25 21.29 11.11
C ILE A 414 12.63 21.09 12.49
N VAL A 415 12.23 19.86 12.79
CA VAL A 415 11.81 19.43 14.12
C VAL A 415 12.75 18.33 14.61
N GLU A 416 13.40 18.57 15.74
CA GLU A 416 14.26 17.60 16.39
C GLU A 416 13.64 17.11 17.71
N LEU A 417 13.80 15.81 17.96
CA LEU A 417 13.22 15.16 19.13
C LEU A 417 14.05 13.96 19.58
N ASP A 418 14.03 13.70 20.89
CA ASP A 418 14.59 12.50 21.50
C ASP A 418 13.46 11.50 21.76
N VAL A 419 13.62 10.26 21.31
CA VAL A 419 12.64 9.18 21.49
C VAL A 419 13.23 8.07 22.34
N PHE A 420 12.57 7.77 23.45
CA PHE A 420 12.82 6.55 24.20
C PHE A 420 12.14 5.36 23.53
N ALA A 421 12.93 4.39 23.04
CA ALA A 421 12.44 3.18 22.41
C ALA A 421 12.30 2.05 23.45
N ALA A 422 11.08 1.62 23.77
CA ALA A 422 10.86 0.48 24.66
C ALA A 422 11.04 -0.89 23.96
N THR A 423 10.95 -0.91 22.63
CA THR A 423 11.02 -2.09 21.76
C THR A 423 12.28 -2.01 20.87
N ASN A 424 12.45 -2.99 19.98
CA ASN A 424 13.60 -3.08 19.07
C ASN A 424 13.36 -2.43 17.70
N GLU A 425 12.27 -1.68 17.53
CA GLU A 425 11.93 -1.02 16.27
C GLU A 425 11.29 0.34 16.55
N LEU A 426 11.68 1.35 15.77
CA LEU A 426 10.96 2.62 15.63
C LEU A 426 10.27 2.64 14.26
N THR A 427 9.00 3.01 14.25
CA THR A 427 8.18 3.09 13.02
C THR A 427 7.43 4.42 12.99
N PHE A 428 7.46 5.08 11.84
CA PHE A 428 6.73 6.32 11.61
C PHE A 428 6.04 6.28 10.24
N GLU A 429 4.78 6.68 10.20
CA GLU A 429 4.03 6.82 8.96
C GLU A 429 4.06 8.28 8.52
N TYR A 430 4.27 8.52 7.23
CA TYR A 430 4.32 9.86 6.67
C TYR A 430 3.83 9.87 5.23
N ILE A 431 3.41 11.06 4.79
CA ILE A 431 3.11 11.36 3.39
C ILE A 431 3.98 12.56 3.04
N PHE A 432 4.82 12.40 2.04
CA PHE A 432 5.45 13.52 1.33
C PHE A 432 4.52 14.00 0.23
N GLY A 433 4.40 15.31 0.07
CA GLY A 433 3.58 15.94 -0.96
C GLY A 433 4.09 17.34 -1.27
N SER A 434 3.80 17.83 -2.47
CA SER A 434 4.36 19.09 -3.00
C SER A 434 3.47 19.68 -4.10
N GLU A 435 3.48 21.02 -4.24
CA GLU A 435 2.83 21.80 -5.32
C GLU A 435 3.70 21.84 -6.58
N GLU A 436 4.90 21.28 -6.52
CA GLU A 436 5.88 21.28 -7.62
C GLU A 436 5.75 20.01 -8.48
N TYR A 437 4.97 19.03 -8.02
CA TYR A 437 4.42 18.01 -8.90
C TYR A 437 3.37 18.64 -9.81
N GLN A 438 3.23 18.26 -11.07
CA GLN A 438 4.16 17.47 -11.86
C GLN A 438 5.13 18.35 -12.66
N GLU A 439 4.89 19.66 -12.70
CA GLU A 439 5.46 20.60 -13.67
C GLU A 439 6.97 20.82 -13.48
N TYR A 440 7.46 20.62 -12.26
CA TYR A 440 8.86 20.83 -11.91
C TYR A 440 9.65 19.53 -11.72
N VAL A 441 9.06 18.39 -12.05
CA VAL A 441 9.78 17.10 -12.09
C VAL A 441 10.98 17.20 -13.05
N GLY A 442 12.16 16.87 -12.54
CA GLY A 442 13.43 16.97 -13.24
C GLY A 442 14.02 18.38 -13.34
N GLN A 443 13.40 19.39 -12.73
CA GLN A 443 13.85 20.79 -12.75
C GLN A 443 14.57 21.19 -11.43
N GLU A 444 14.82 22.49 -11.24
CA GLU A 444 15.53 23.05 -10.08
C GLU A 444 14.71 23.06 -8.78
N TYR A 445 13.38 23.04 -8.87
CA TYR A 445 12.46 22.98 -7.72
C TYR A 445 12.24 21.51 -7.35
N ASN A 446 12.94 21.05 -6.31
CA ASN A 446 12.93 19.66 -5.86
C ASN A 446 12.85 19.65 -4.34
N ASP A 447 11.62 19.57 -3.82
CA ASP A 447 11.40 19.39 -2.39
C ASP A 447 11.93 18.03 -1.94
N ILE A 448 12.48 18.00 -0.72
CA ILE A 448 13.15 16.85 -0.12
C ILE A 448 12.63 16.69 1.29
N PHE A 449 12.35 15.45 1.69
CA PHE A 449 12.05 15.13 3.08
C PHE A 449 13.06 14.14 3.62
N ALA A 450 13.59 14.43 4.81
CA ALA A 450 14.48 13.54 5.52
C ALA A 450 13.95 13.20 6.91
N PHE A 451 14.10 11.93 7.26
CA PHE A 451 13.91 11.46 8.62
C PHE A 451 15.23 10.86 9.08
N LEU A 452 16.02 11.65 9.79
CA LEU A 452 17.37 11.29 10.22
C LEU A 452 17.34 10.74 11.64
N VAL A 453 17.96 9.58 11.84
CA VAL A 453 18.06 8.93 13.16
C VAL A 453 19.51 8.69 13.56
N SER A 454 19.81 8.95 14.83
CA SER A 454 21.08 8.55 15.46
C SER A 454 20.85 8.02 16.88
N GLY A 455 21.80 7.20 17.35
CA GLY A 455 21.74 6.63 18.70
C GLY A 455 22.47 5.30 18.83
N PRO A 456 22.34 4.62 19.99
CA PRO A 456 23.02 3.35 20.24
C PRO A 456 22.72 2.28 19.19
N GLY A 457 23.77 1.71 18.60
CA GLY A 457 23.65 0.65 17.59
C GLY A 457 23.47 1.14 16.15
N ILE A 458 23.23 2.43 15.93
CA ILE A 458 23.08 3.01 14.59
C ILE A 458 24.45 3.52 14.11
N THR A 459 24.85 3.04 12.93
CA THR A 459 26.06 3.54 12.24
C THR A 459 25.60 4.41 11.08
N GLY A 460 25.60 5.73 11.27
CA GLY A 460 25.18 6.67 10.24
C GLY A 460 26.27 7.13 9.27
N ASP A 461 25.87 7.94 8.31
CA ASP A 461 26.75 8.51 7.30
C ASP A 461 27.56 9.69 7.89
N PRO A 462 28.90 9.70 7.79
CA PRO A 462 29.72 10.81 8.25
C PRO A 462 29.34 12.18 7.65
N ASN A 463 28.73 12.21 6.47
CA ASN A 463 28.27 13.44 5.81
C ASN A 463 26.89 13.91 6.32
N LEU A 464 26.11 13.02 6.97
CA LEU A 464 24.84 13.33 7.64
C LEU A 464 25.03 13.44 9.16
N ASN A 465 26.19 13.92 9.61
CA ASN A 465 26.53 14.02 11.03
C ASN A 465 26.49 12.66 11.79
N ASN A 466 26.76 11.56 11.10
CA ASN A 466 26.62 10.17 11.59
C ASN A 466 25.17 9.75 11.90
N GLN A 467 24.20 10.34 11.20
CA GLN A 467 22.80 9.92 11.20
C GLN A 467 22.50 9.01 10.00
N VAL A 468 21.39 8.28 10.04
CA VAL A 468 20.84 7.50 8.92
C VAL A 468 19.54 8.13 8.48
N ASN A 469 19.35 8.38 7.18
CA ASN A 469 18.03 8.71 6.65
C ASN A 469 17.18 7.43 6.54
N ILE A 470 16.02 7.43 7.20
CA ILE A 470 15.04 6.35 7.18
C ILE A 470 13.75 6.73 6.43
N ALA A 471 13.65 7.97 5.91
CA ALA A 471 12.65 8.36 4.93
C ALA A 471 13.12 7.96 3.54
N VAL A 472 12.91 6.68 3.21
CA VAL A 472 13.32 6.07 1.94
C VAL A 472 12.19 5.23 1.35
N LEU A 473 12.14 5.11 0.03
CA LEU A 473 11.20 4.22 -0.65
C LEU A 473 11.49 2.75 -0.31
N PRO A 474 10.46 1.91 -0.12
CA PRO A 474 10.63 0.48 0.17
C PRO A 474 10.94 -0.34 -1.10
N ASN A 475 11.76 0.20 -2.01
CA ASN A 475 12.15 -0.41 -3.28
C ASN A 475 13.45 -1.26 -3.20
N GLY A 476 13.96 -1.49 -1.99
CA GLY A 476 15.18 -2.25 -1.73
C GLY A 476 16.50 -1.51 -2.03
N SER A 477 16.45 -0.24 -2.44
CA SER A 477 17.63 0.57 -2.79
C SER A 477 17.89 1.73 -1.82
N ASN A 478 17.08 1.88 -0.76
CA ASN A 478 17.12 3.01 0.18
C ASN A 478 17.07 4.38 -0.53
N THR A 479 16.25 4.50 -1.58
CA THR A 479 16.08 5.75 -2.34
C THR A 479 15.48 6.84 -1.43
N PRO A 480 16.18 7.97 -1.18
CA PRO A 480 15.63 9.09 -0.42
C PRO A 480 14.35 9.64 -1.06
N VAL A 481 13.46 10.22 -0.27
CA VAL A 481 12.20 10.79 -0.77
C VAL A 481 12.38 12.26 -1.14
N GLU A 482 12.20 12.55 -2.42
CA GLU A 482 12.18 13.88 -3.03
C GLU A 482 11.41 13.82 -4.35
N ILE A 483 11.02 14.98 -4.89
CA ILE A 483 10.24 15.06 -6.14
C ILE A 483 10.88 14.26 -7.27
N ASN A 484 12.19 14.41 -7.46
CA ASN A 484 12.92 13.75 -8.54
C ASN A 484 13.15 12.26 -8.33
N SER A 485 12.98 11.76 -7.11
CA SER A 485 13.14 10.34 -6.82
C SER A 485 11.84 9.56 -6.90
N VAL A 486 10.69 10.19 -6.61
CA VAL A 486 9.34 9.59 -6.69
C VAL A 486 8.38 10.56 -7.37
N ASN A 487 7.89 10.20 -8.55
CA ASN A 487 7.00 11.00 -9.39
C ASN A 487 6.32 10.12 -10.44
N GLN A 488 5.51 10.72 -11.30
CA GLN A 488 4.78 10.05 -12.37
C GLN A 488 5.65 9.34 -13.42
N LEU A 489 6.96 9.64 -13.48
CA LEU A 489 7.89 9.02 -14.44
C LEU A 489 8.85 8.02 -13.79
N GLN A 490 9.06 8.15 -12.48
CA GLN A 490 10.07 7.40 -11.75
C GLN A 490 9.54 6.97 -10.39
N ASN A 491 9.59 5.67 -10.10
CA ASN A 491 8.98 5.07 -8.91
C ASN A 491 7.50 5.50 -8.77
N TRP A 492 6.78 5.55 -9.91
CA TRP A 492 5.39 6.01 -10.00
C TRP A 492 4.46 5.15 -9.14
N GLU A 493 4.88 3.91 -8.85
CA GLU A 493 4.21 2.94 -7.98
C GLU A 493 4.01 3.45 -6.53
N TYR A 494 4.73 4.52 -6.17
CA TYR A 494 4.68 5.18 -4.87
C TYR A 494 4.13 6.61 -4.97
N TYR A 495 3.66 7.02 -6.15
CA TYR A 495 3.19 8.38 -6.44
C TYR A 495 1.68 8.42 -6.64
N ARG A 496 1.05 9.41 -6.03
CA ARG A 496 -0.39 9.67 -6.10
C ARG A 496 -0.59 11.03 -6.73
N ASN A 497 -1.21 11.05 -7.90
CA ASN A 497 -1.72 12.29 -8.48
C ASN A 497 -2.86 12.83 -7.60
N ASN A 498 -2.75 14.08 -7.16
CA ASN A 498 -3.74 14.75 -6.30
C ASN A 498 -4.39 15.96 -6.98
N ASN A 499 -4.34 16.05 -8.32
CA ASN A 499 -5.09 17.04 -9.08
C ASN A 499 -6.59 16.87 -8.85
N ASN A 500 -7.31 17.95 -8.51
CA ASN A 500 -8.70 17.94 -8.05
C ASN A 500 -8.94 17.16 -6.73
N GLY A 501 -7.86 16.82 -6.02
CA GLY A 501 -7.90 16.17 -4.72
C GLY A 501 -8.58 17.04 -3.66
N ILE A 502 -9.28 16.42 -2.72
CA ILE A 502 -10.08 17.16 -1.73
C ILE A 502 -9.30 17.42 -0.43
N ALA A 503 -8.46 16.47 0.00
CA ALA A 503 -7.78 16.54 1.29
C ALA A 503 -6.82 17.73 1.39
N THR A 504 -5.89 17.82 0.44
CA THR A 504 -4.76 18.75 0.46
C THR A 504 -4.68 19.54 -0.83
N GLN A 505 -4.02 20.69 -0.77
CA GLN A 505 -3.74 21.54 -1.92
C GLN A 505 -2.62 20.98 -2.82
N TYR A 506 -1.72 20.14 -2.28
CA TYR A 506 -0.58 19.56 -3.00
C TYR A 506 -0.97 18.84 -4.28
N ASP A 507 -0.18 19.01 -5.34
CA ASP A 507 -0.44 18.43 -6.66
C ASP A 507 -0.11 16.94 -6.75
N GLY A 508 0.84 16.49 -5.94
CA GLY A 508 1.20 15.09 -5.81
C GLY A 508 1.47 14.69 -4.37
N LEU A 509 1.20 13.43 -4.05
CA LEU A 509 1.45 12.81 -2.76
C LEU A 509 2.20 11.48 -2.95
N THR A 510 2.79 10.97 -1.88
CA THR A 510 3.41 9.63 -1.86
C THR A 510 2.50 8.58 -1.21
N SER A 511 2.73 7.32 -1.53
CA SER A 511 2.13 6.14 -0.92
C SER A 511 3.14 5.01 -0.76
N ASP A 512 2.73 3.89 -0.15
CA ASP A 512 3.44 2.64 -0.33
C ASP A 512 3.29 2.09 -1.76
N PHE A 513 3.87 0.91 -1.99
CA PHE A 513 3.87 0.26 -3.29
C PHE A 513 2.43 -0.05 -3.72
N MET A 514 2.06 0.41 -4.91
CA MET A 514 0.70 0.29 -5.46
C MET A 514 -0.39 0.99 -4.65
N GLY A 515 -0.03 1.83 -3.67
CA GLY A 515 -1.00 2.62 -2.93
C GLY A 515 -1.92 1.85 -2.00
N VAL A 516 -1.62 0.57 -1.73
CA VAL A 516 -2.35 -0.29 -0.78
C VAL A 516 -2.51 0.42 0.56
N LYS A 517 -1.42 1.03 1.03
CA LYS A 517 -1.39 2.02 2.08
C LYS A 517 -1.05 3.38 1.49
N LYS A 518 -1.97 4.32 1.66
CA LYS A 518 -1.85 5.72 1.22
C LYS A 518 -0.79 6.56 1.97
N SER A 519 0.24 5.94 2.52
CA SER A 519 1.36 6.56 3.26
C SER A 519 2.62 5.69 3.20
N LEU A 520 3.80 6.32 3.25
CA LEU A 520 5.08 5.64 3.45
C LEU A 520 5.31 5.29 4.92
N THR A 521 6.19 4.32 5.18
CA THR A 521 6.59 3.94 6.54
C THR A 521 8.11 3.99 6.70
N ALA A 522 8.61 4.94 7.48
CA ALA A 522 9.99 5.01 7.92
C ALA A 522 10.23 4.03 9.07
N ARG A 523 11.31 3.25 9.01
CA ARG A 523 11.61 2.20 10.00
C ARG A 523 13.08 2.21 10.38
N ALA A 524 13.36 1.97 11.67
CA ALA A 524 14.72 1.76 12.17
C ALA A 524 14.74 0.62 13.19
N GLU A 525 15.64 -0.36 12.99
CA GLU A 525 15.99 -1.30 14.04
C GLU A 525 16.78 -0.58 15.14
N VAL A 526 16.34 -0.75 16.38
CA VAL A 526 16.92 -0.07 17.54
C VAL A 526 17.19 -1.07 18.67
N GLN A 527 18.08 -0.68 19.59
CA GLN A 527 18.32 -1.39 20.83
C GLN A 527 17.27 -0.98 21.86
N PRO A 528 16.45 -1.91 22.38
CA PRO A 528 15.43 -1.60 23.37
C PRO A 528 15.99 -0.89 24.60
N CYS A 529 15.16 -0.05 25.21
CA CYS A 529 15.44 0.72 26.41
C CYS A 529 16.58 1.75 26.25
N ASN A 530 16.73 2.31 25.06
CA ASN A 530 17.64 3.43 24.78
C ASN A 530 16.88 4.63 24.22
N THR A 531 17.52 5.79 24.29
CA THR A 531 17.05 7.02 23.66
C THR A 531 17.76 7.23 22.33
N TYR A 532 16.99 7.61 21.32
CA TYR A 532 17.43 7.91 19.96
C TYR A 532 17.13 9.37 19.66
N HIS A 533 18.01 10.01 18.91
CA HIS A 533 17.81 11.38 18.45
C HIS A 533 17.29 11.35 17.01
N LEU A 534 16.20 12.05 16.77
CA LEU A 534 15.50 12.14 15.50
C LEU A 534 15.46 13.58 15.01
N LYS A 535 15.73 13.78 13.72
CA LYS A 535 15.58 15.05 13.00
C LYS A 535 14.65 14.83 11.81
N LEU A 536 13.54 15.56 11.79
CA LEU A 536 12.61 15.65 10.67
C LEU A 536 12.90 16.98 9.98
N ALA A 537 13.19 16.95 8.68
CA ALA A 537 13.58 18.13 7.92
C ALA A 537 12.99 18.10 6.51
#